data_AF-A0A229HEA6-F1
#
_entry.id   AF-A0A229HEA6-F1
#
_cell.length_a   1.000
_cell.length_b   1.000
_cell.length_c   1.000
_cell.angle_alpha   90.00
_cell.angle_beta   90.00
_cell.angle_gamma   90.00
#
_symmetry.space_group_name_H-M   'P 1'
#
loop_
_entity.id
_entity.type
_entity.pdbx_description
1 polymer ?
#
loop_
_entity_poly.entity_id
_entity_poly.type
_entity_poly.pdbx_seq_one_letter_code
_entity_poly.pdbx_strand_id
1 'polypeptide(L)'
;MTDLFAVSVVSVDGCTLRGGVHIINPDAPFVPQEASFPLILLVDAWWLLDEGYLADGYGMPDREDRYPLSPERGKEIVDGMRLKGEFRELFDALLGKKVRVGEDGCLLADDGKTVLTPRRTAKAVYGEQLTGGDGQDQISRYVMTERNPEEFYRRTAEIVTSYEPGPIRNVPLWSEIAAFDDPDESWEEGDVDEIADLEGAADLSDWRTWVFAGTRPFEESLCADFTATVRDPAYLEHMVGGMRWSTAHTGRV
;
A
#
# COMPACT_ATOMS: atom_id res chain seq x y z
N MET A 1 -6.37 3.59 8.69
CA MET A 1 -5.05 4.20 8.43
C MET A 1 -5.23 5.01 7.16
N THR A 2 -4.77 6.26 7.14
CA THR A 2 -4.86 7.11 5.95
C THR A 2 -3.83 6.63 4.94
N ASP A 3 -4.19 6.59 3.65
CA ASP A 3 -3.22 6.25 2.62
C ASP A 3 -2.18 7.36 2.48
N LEU A 4 -0.95 6.95 2.21
CA LEU A 4 0.19 7.85 2.05
C LEU A 4 0.62 7.95 0.60
N PHE A 5 0.54 6.81 -0.11
CA PHE A 5 0.98 6.68 -1.48
C PHE A 5 -0.08 5.98 -2.33
N ALA A 6 -0.12 6.31 -3.62
CA ALA A 6 -0.68 5.44 -4.63
C ALA A 6 0.47 4.82 -5.44
N VAL A 7 0.43 3.53 -5.71
CA VAL A 7 1.45 2.81 -6.47
C VAL A 7 0.88 2.44 -7.81
N SER A 8 1.63 2.66 -8.89
CA SER A 8 1.27 2.24 -10.24
C SER A 8 2.33 1.29 -10.81
N VAL A 9 1.91 0.27 -11.56
CA VAL A 9 2.79 -0.69 -12.22
C VAL A 9 2.85 -0.36 -13.70
N VAL A 10 4.05 -0.09 -14.19
CA VAL A 10 4.31 0.16 -15.60
C VAL A 10 4.53 -1.17 -16.33
N SER A 11 5.41 -2.02 -15.78
CA SER A 11 5.77 -3.29 -16.42
C SER A 11 6.35 -4.30 -15.44
N VAL A 12 6.19 -5.58 -15.78
CA VAL A 12 6.85 -6.72 -15.13
C VAL A 12 7.62 -7.48 -16.21
N ASP A 13 8.91 -7.69 -16.02
CA ASP A 13 9.77 -8.46 -16.92
C ASP A 13 10.69 -9.39 -16.13
N GLY A 14 10.41 -10.70 -16.19
CA GLY A 14 11.10 -11.70 -15.40
C GLY A 14 11.05 -11.40 -13.90
N CYS A 15 12.20 -11.10 -13.32
CA CYS A 15 12.36 -10.76 -11.91
C CYS A 15 12.21 -9.25 -11.60
N THR A 16 11.96 -8.42 -12.60
CA THR A 16 12.00 -6.96 -12.46
C THR A 16 10.62 -6.34 -12.54
N LEU A 17 10.28 -5.53 -11.55
CA LEU A 17 9.10 -4.69 -11.47
C LEU A 17 9.50 -3.23 -11.72
N ARG A 18 8.78 -2.55 -12.60
CA ARG A 18 8.89 -1.10 -12.81
C ARG A 18 7.55 -0.44 -12.56
N GLY A 19 7.57 0.69 -11.85
CA GLY A 19 6.35 1.38 -11.45
C GLY A 19 6.60 2.82 -11.04
N GLY A 20 5.56 3.46 -10.51
CA GLY A 20 5.61 4.78 -9.90
C GLY A 20 5.02 4.75 -8.50
N VAL A 21 5.61 5.52 -7.59
CA VAL A 21 5.06 5.81 -6.25
C VAL A 21 4.60 7.25 -6.27
N HIS A 22 3.29 7.43 -6.18
CA HIS A 22 2.61 8.71 -6.21
C HIS A 22 2.36 9.17 -4.79
N ILE A 23 2.80 10.38 -4.45
CA ILE A 23 2.64 10.94 -3.12
C ILE A 23 1.29 11.65 -3.08
N ILE A 24 0.37 11.11 -2.27
CA ILE A 24 -1.01 11.59 -2.19
C ILE A 24 -1.34 12.20 -0.83
N ASN A 25 -0.37 12.21 0.10
CA ASN A 25 -0.56 12.70 1.45
C ASN A 25 0.67 13.50 1.94
N PRO A 26 0.47 14.73 2.47
CA PRO A 26 1.54 15.56 3.02
C PRO A 26 2.29 14.93 4.19
N ASP A 27 1.69 13.97 4.90
CA ASP A 27 2.33 13.31 6.05
C ASP A 27 3.55 12.46 5.66
N ALA A 28 3.72 12.15 4.36
CA ALA A 28 4.84 11.40 3.83
C ALA A 28 5.36 12.02 2.51
N PRO A 29 6.02 13.18 2.56
CA PRO A 29 6.41 13.94 1.36
C PRO A 29 7.61 13.33 0.61
N PHE A 30 8.02 12.10 0.98
CA PHE A 30 9.16 11.41 0.41
C PHE A 30 8.83 9.94 0.15
N VAL A 31 9.32 9.43 -0.98
CA VAL A 31 9.21 8.00 -1.32
C VAL A 31 10.18 7.19 -0.47
N PRO A 32 9.72 6.09 0.17
CA PRO A 32 10.58 5.23 0.98
C PRO A 32 11.79 4.71 0.22
N GLN A 33 12.94 4.67 0.91
CA GLN A 33 14.24 4.29 0.36
C GLN A 33 14.66 2.89 0.81
N GLU A 34 13.96 2.34 1.80
CA GLU A 34 14.25 1.04 2.39
C GLU A 34 13.90 -0.12 1.44
N ALA A 35 14.77 -1.11 1.35
CA ALA A 35 14.57 -2.29 0.49
C ALA A 35 13.36 -3.15 0.89
N SER A 36 12.81 -2.95 2.10
CA SER A 36 11.55 -3.56 2.56
C SER A 36 10.34 -3.00 1.85
N PHE A 37 10.41 -1.76 1.35
CA PHE A 37 9.26 -1.12 0.74
C PHE A 37 8.73 -1.90 -0.48
N PRO A 38 9.53 -2.30 -1.47
CA PRO A 38 9.07 -3.18 -2.55
C PRO A 38 8.41 -4.46 -2.07
N LEU A 39 8.96 -5.14 -1.04
CA LEU A 39 8.35 -6.38 -0.56
C LEU A 39 6.99 -6.11 0.09
N ILE A 40 6.87 -5.02 0.85
CA ILE A 40 5.60 -4.59 1.42
C ILE A 40 4.58 -4.34 0.30
N LEU A 41 4.97 -3.64 -0.76
CA LEU A 41 4.11 -3.38 -1.92
C LEU A 41 3.62 -4.67 -2.58
N LEU A 42 4.50 -5.67 -2.74
CA LEU A 42 4.10 -6.97 -3.29
C LEU A 42 3.11 -7.69 -2.39
N VAL A 43 3.34 -7.68 -1.07
CA VAL A 43 2.46 -8.34 -0.08
C VAL A 43 1.11 -7.65 0.02
N ASP A 44 1.09 -6.32 0.00
CA ASP A 44 -0.10 -5.49 0.03
C ASP A 44 -0.98 -5.73 -1.21
N ALA A 45 -0.37 -5.65 -2.40
CA ALA A 45 -1.02 -5.99 -3.66
C ALA A 45 -1.60 -7.42 -3.68
N TRP A 46 -0.85 -8.41 -3.17
CA TRP A 46 -1.32 -9.79 -3.07
C TRP A 46 -2.55 -9.90 -2.16
N TRP A 47 -2.52 -9.25 -1.00
CA TRP A 47 -3.63 -9.29 -0.03
C TRP A 47 -4.88 -8.60 -0.59
N LEU A 48 -4.72 -7.44 -1.23
CA LEU A 48 -5.82 -6.73 -1.88
C LEU A 48 -6.50 -7.58 -2.96
N LEU A 49 -5.74 -8.40 -3.68
CA LEU A 49 -6.29 -9.35 -4.66
C LEU A 49 -6.95 -10.57 -3.99
N ASP A 50 -6.38 -11.15 -2.93
CA ASP A 50 -6.94 -12.31 -2.21
C ASP A 50 -8.31 -11.99 -1.57
N GLU A 51 -8.42 -10.78 -1.01
CA GLU A 51 -9.66 -10.27 -0.40
C GLU A 51 -10.61 -9.64 -1.43
N GLY A 52 -10.18 -9.46 -2.69
CA GLY A 52 -11.00 -8.86 -3.75
C GLY A 52 -11.24 -7.35 -3.60
N TYR A 53 -10.34 -6.65 -2.91
CA TYR A 53 -10.37 -5.19 -2.76
C TYR A 53 -9.76 -4.44 -3.95
N LEU A 54 -9.03 -5.13 -4.83
CA LEU A 54 -8.51 -4.55 -6.06
C LEU A 54 -9.36 -4.94 -7.27
N ALA A 55 -9.99 -3.96 -7.92
CA ALA A 55 -10.99 -4.17 -8.96
C ALA A 55 -10.75 -3.29 -10.21
N ASP A 56 -11.44 -3.61 -11.30
CA ASP A 56 -11.38 -2.95 -12.60
C ASP A 56 -12.40 -1.80 -12.72
N GLY A 57 -12.30 -0.77 -11.89
CA GLY A 57 -13.18 0.40 -12.00
C GLY A 57 -13.27 1.22 -10.72
N TYR A 58 -14.15 2.24 -10.73
CA TYR A 58 -14.42 3.19 -9.63
C TYR A 58 -14.78 2.47 -8.31
N GLY A 59 -13.77 1.92 -7.63
CA GLY A 59 -13.74 1.86 -6.18
C GLY A 59 -13.86 3.29 -5.62
N MET A 60 -14.16 3.39 -4.32
CA MET A 60 -14.41 4.62 -3.53
C MET A 60 -14.02 5.91 -4.27
N PRO A 61 -14.87 6.95 -4.37
CA PRO A 61 -14.59 8.16 -5.17
C PRO A 61 -13.21 8.80 -4.93
N ASP A 62 -12.56 8.50 -3.80
CA ASP A 62 -11.25 9.00 -3.38
C ASP A 62 -10.08 8.00 -3.61
N ARG A 63 -10.36 6.78 -4.08
CA ARG A 63 -9.37 5.72 -4.38
C ARG A 63 -9.53 5.27 -5.81
N GLU A 64 -8.63 5.78 -6.61
CA GLU A 64 -8.53 5.49 -8.01
C GLU A 64 -7.88 4.09 -8.26
N ASP A 65 -7.94 3.18 -7.30
CA ASP A 65 -7.36 1.83 -7.39
C ASP A 65 -7.87 1.09 -8.64
N ARG A 66 -6.96 0.37 -9.30
CA ARG A 66 -7.23 -0.28 -10.57
C ARG A 66 -6.47 -1.59 -10.68
N TYR A 67 -7.20 -2.67 -10.92
CA TYR A 67 -6.63 -3.88 -11.47
C TYR A 67 -7.04 -4.01 -12.95
N PRO A 68 -6.14 -4.39 -13.88
CA PRO A 68 -6.51 -4.55 -15.29
C PRO A 68 -7.41 -5.76 -15.56
N LEU A 69 -7.66 -6.60 -14.56
CA LEU A 69 -8.46 -7.82 -14.63
C LEU A 69 -9.61 -7.75 -13.62
N SER A 70 -10.62 -8.60 -13.78
CA SER A 70 -11.74 -8.65 -12.83
C SER A 70 -11.28 -9.12 -11.44
N PRO A 71 -12.02 -8.79 -10.37
CA PRO A 71 -11.72 -9.29 -9.02
C PRO A 71 -11.63 -10.81 -8.92
N GLU A 72 -12.53 -11.53 -9.60
CA GLU A 72 -12.51 -13.01 -9.63
C GLU A 72 -11.22 -13.52 -10.26
N ARG A 73 -10.78 -12.87 -11.34
CA ARG A 73 -9.53 -13.25 -12.01
C ARG A 73 -8.32 -12.94 -11.15
N GLY A 74 -8.32 -11.82 -10.44
CA GLY A 74 -7.29 -11.49 -9.45
C GLY A 74 -7.18 -12.58 -8.37
N LYS A 75 -8.32 -13.01 -7.83
CA LYS A 75 -8.38 -14.09 -6.85
C LYS A 75 -7.87 -15.42 -7.39
N GLU A 76 -8.29 -15.80 -8.60
CA GLU A 76 -7.78 -17.02 -9.27
C GLU A 76 -6.26 -16.99 -9.45
N ILE A 77 -5.69 -15.82 -9.77
CA ILE A 77 -4.24 -15.66 -9.92
C ILE A 77 -3.54 -15.91 -8.58
N VAL A 78 -3.94 -15.21 -7.51
CA VAL A 78 -3.30 -15.38 -6.20
C VAL A 78 -3.52 -16.76 -5.61
N ASP A 79 -4.65 -17.41 -5.90
CA ASP A 79 -4.94 -18.80 -5.53
C ASP A 79 -4.01 -19.79 -6.26
N GLY A 80 -3.65 -19.50 -7.50
CA GLY A 80 -2.77 -20.32 -8.34
C GLY A 80 -1.28 -20.02 -8.23
N MET A 81 -0.88 -18.99 -7.49
CA MET A 81 0.53 -18.59 -7.35
C MET A 81 1.39 -19.69 -6.75
N ARG A 82 2.59 -19.86 -7.31
CA ARG A 82 3.57 -20.86 -6.80
C ARG A 82 3.97 -20.59 -5.35
N LEU A 83 4.03 -19.32 -4.97
CA LEU A 83 4.48 -18.85 -3.65
C LEU A 83 3.34 -18.38 -2.74
N LYS A 84 2.08 -18.78 -2.99
CA LYS A 84 0.93 -18.36 -2.17
C LYS A 84 1.14 -18.56 -0.65
N GLY A 85 1.68 -19.70 -0.25
CA GLY A 85 1.96 -20.00 1.15
C GLY A 85 2.98 -19.04 1.77
N GLU A 86 4.02 -18.70 1.01
CA GLU A 86 5.06 -17.76 1.43
C GLU A 86 4.53 -16.32 1.52
N PHE A 87 3.68 -15.88 0.58
CA PHE A 87 3.02 -14.58 0.68
C PHE A 87 2.16 -14.46 1.93
N ARG A 88 1.48 -15.54 2.33
CA ARG A 88 0.74 -15.58 3.60
C ARG A 88 1.66 -15.46 4.81
N GLU A 89 2.81 -16.14 4.82
CA GLU A 89 3.81 -15.98 5.87
C GLU A 89 4.36 -14.55 5.95
N LEU A 90 4.63 -13.92 4.79
CA LEU A 90 5.08 -12.53 4.71
C LEU A 90 4.02 -11.55 5.23
N PHE A 91 2.75 -11.77 4.87
CA PHE A 91 1.63 -10.99 5.37
C PHE A 91 1.48 -11.13 6.89
N ASP A 92 1.54 -12.36 7.42
CA ASP A 92 1.50 -12.63 8.85
C ASP A 92 2.67 -11.97 9.59
N ALA A 93 3.87 -11.92 8.99
CA ALA A 93 5.02 -11.21 9.56
C ALA A 93 4.85 -9.68 9.53
N LEU A 94 4.27 -9.14 8.45
CA LEU A 94 4.05 -7.70 8.25
C LEU A 94 2.95 -7.14 9.17
N LEU A 95 1.78 -7.78 9.19
CA LEU A 95 0.59 -7.26 9.87
C LEU A 95 0.21 -8.03 11.12
N GLY A 96 0.72 -9.25 11.29
CA GLY A 96 0.30 -10.19 12.31
C GLY A 96 -0.68 -11.22 11.73
N LYS A 97 -0.67 -12.44 12.27
CA LYS A 97 -1.56 -13.50 11.82
C LYS A 97 -2.99 -13.21 12.24
N LYS A 98 -3.91 -13.22 11.27
CA LYS A 98 -5.36 -13.15 11.53
C LYS A 98 -5.88 -14.47 12.08
N VAL A 99 -6.38 -14.44 13.30
CA VAL A 99 -6.96 -15.58 14.01
C VAL A 99 -8.47 -15.38 14.14
N ARG A 100 -9.26 -16.17 13.41
CA ARG A 100 -10.72 -16.09 13.45
C ARG A 100 -11.27 -16.65 14.75
N VAL A 101 -12.20 -15.92 15.35
CA VAL A 101 -12.83 -16.28 16.63
C VAL A 101 -14.35 -16.14 16.60
N GLY A 102 -15.03 -17.03 17.30
CA GLY A 102 -16.46 -16.91 17.58
C GLY A 102 -16.74 -15.82 18.62
N GLU A 103 -18.02 -15.56 18.87
CA GLU A 103 -18.45 -14.56 19.89
C GLU A 103 -17.92 -14.87 21.29
N ASP A 104 -17.67 -16.15 21.57
CA ASP A 104 -17.11 -16.67 22.82
C ASP A 104 -15.57 -16.69 22.86
N GLY A 105 -14.90 -16.16 21.82
CA GLY A 105 -13.44 -16.15 21.69
C GLY A 105 -12.81 -17.51 21.32
N CYS A 106 -13.61 -18.52 20.98
CA CYS A 106 -13.12 -19.82 20.51
C CYS A 106 -12.65 -19.76 19.07
N LEU A 107 -11.58 -20.51 18.77
CA LEU A 107 -11.00 -20.57 17.43
C LEU A 107 -11.99 -21.13 16.41
N LEU A 108 -12.07 -20.45 15.27
CA LEU A 108 -12.80 -20.90 14.08
C LEU A 108 -11.82 -21.42 13.03
N ALA A 109 -12.31 -22.28 12.15
CA ALA A 109 -11.64 -22.64 10.92
C ALA A 109 -11.59 -21.44 9.95
N ASP A 110 -10.87 -21.61 8.85
CA ASP A 110 -10.69 -20.56 7.83
C ASP A 110 -12.01 -20.12 7.18
N ASP A 111 -13.04 -20.97 7.23
CA ASP A 111 -14.40 -20.63 6.80
C ASP A 111 -15.10 -19.58 7.70
N GLY A 112 -14.47 -19.24 8.84
CA GLY A 112 -14.95 -18.29 9.83
C GLY A 112 -16.28 -18.67 10.48
N LYS A 113 -16.69 -19.94 10.38
CA LYS A 113 -17.99 -20.42 10.86
C LYS A 113 -17.85 -21.69 11.71
N THR A 114 -16.96 -22.59 11.32
CA THR A 114 -16.78 -23.87 11.98
C THR A 114 -15.86 -23.72 13.19
N VAL A 115 -16.36 -24.01 14.39
CA VAL A 115 -15.52 -24.03 15.60
C VAL A 115 -14.52 -25.18 15.52
N LEU A 116 -13.23 -24.89 15.72
CA LEU A 116 -12.18 -25.91 15.70
C LEU A 116 -12.34 -26.92 16.84
N THR A 117 -12.06 -28.18 16.53
CA THR A 117 -12.05 -29.28 17.50
C THR A 117 -10.62 -29.77 17.72
N PRO A 118 -10.13 -29.87 18.97
CA PRO A 118 -10.83 -29.56 20.21
C PRO A 118 -11.04 -28.05 20.40
N ARG A 119 -12.16 -27.70 21.04
CA ARG A 119 -12.55 -26.32 21.31
C ARG A 119 -11.53 -25.66 22.24
N ARG A 120 -10.90 -24.59 21.76
CA ARG A 120 -9.92 -23.78 22.50
C ARG A 120 -10.16 -22.30 22.22
N THR A 121 -9.93 -21.45 23.21
CA THR A 121 -9.95 -20.00 23.01
C THR A 121 -8.65 -19.55 22.33
N ALA A 122 -8.71 -18.47 21.56
CA ALA A 122 -7.50 -17.88 20.98
C ALA A 122 -6.47 -17.55 22.07
N LYS A 123 -6.91 -16.99 23.20
CA LYS A 123 -6.05 -16.71 24.36
C LYS A 123 -5.36 -17.96 24.92
N ALA A 124 -6.02 -19.12 24.93
CA ALA A 124 -5.41 -20.35 25.42
C ALA A 124 -4.35 -20.92 24.46
N VAL A 125 -4.44 -20.62 23.16
CA VAL A 125 -3.51 -21.12 22.14
C VAL A 125 -2.35 -20.16 21.88
N TYR A 126 -2.64 -18.87 21.77
CA TYR A 126 -1.68 -17.83 21.38
C TYR A 126 -1.18 -17.01 22.57
N GLY A 127 -1.89 -17.01 23.71
CA GLY A 127 -1.44 -16.36 24.94
C GLY A 127 -1.14 -14.87 24.74
N GLU A 128 0.08 -14.48 25.10
CA GLU A 128 0.60 -13.12 25.04
C GLU A 128 0.91 -12.65 23.61
N GLN A 129 0.87 -13.54 22.61
CA GLN A 129 1.09 -13.17 21.22
C GLN A 129 -0.08 -12.38 20.62
N LEU A 130 -1.24 -12.28 21.29
CA LEU A 130 -2.42 -11.58 20.75
C LEU A 130 -2.37 -10.07 21.03
N THR A 131 -1.42 -9.38 20.43
CA THR A 131 -1.21 -7.92 20.59
C THR A 131 -1.46 -7.12 19.31
N GLY A 132 -1.73 -7.79 18.18
CA GLY A 132 -1.93 -7.15 16.88
C GLY A 132 -3.27 -6.43 16.69
N GLY A 133 -4.12 -6.44 17.72
CA GLY A 133 -5.46 -5.85 17.70
C GLY A 133 -6.58 -6.86 17.41
N ASP A 134 -7.79 -6.34 17.26
CA ASP A 134 -8.99 -7.11 16.95
C ASP A 134 -9.87 -6.38 15.93
N GLY A 135 -10.76 -7.13 15.28
CA GLY A 135 -11.66 -6.58 14.29
C GLY A 135 -12.74 -7.57 13.86
N GLN A 136 -13.49 -7.17 12.85
CA GLN A 136 -14.54 -7.98 12.25
C GLN A 136 -14.54 -7.77 10.74
N ASP A 137 -14.59 -8.85 9.99
CA ASP A 137 -14.85 -8.82 8.55
C ASP A 137 -16.27 -9.31 8.24
N GLN A 138 -16.60 -9.49 6.97
CA GLN A 138 -17.92 -9.95 6.53
C GLN A 138 -18.25 -11.38 6.99
N ILE A 139 -17.27 -12.13 7.49
CA ILE A 139 -17.40 -13.55 7.85
C ILE A 139 -17.42 -13.72 9.37
N SER A 140 -16.44 -13.18 10.08
CA SER A 140 -16.27 -13.40 11.51
C SER A 140 -15.51 -12.28 12.21
N ARG A 141 -15.58 -12.28 13.55
CA ARG A 141 -14.60 -11.58 14.37
C ARG A 141 -13.23 -12.24 14.23
N TYR A 142 -12.19 -11.45 14.42
CA TYR A 142 -10.82 -11.92 14.44
C TYR A 142 -10.00 -11.15 15.47
N VAL A 143 -8.95 -11.80 15.95
CA VAL A 143 -7.85 -11.19 16.71
C VAL A 143 -6.57 -11.40 15.92
N MET A 144 -5.59 -10.53 16.12
CA MET A 144 -4.32 -10.61 15.40
C MET A 144 -3.18 -10.95 16.35
N THR A 145 -2.26 -11.79 15.89
CA THR A 145 -1.00 -11.99 16.60
C THR A 145 -0.09 -10.77 16.46
N GLU A 146 0.96 -10.72 17.26
CA GLU A 146 2.06 -9.78 17.10
C GLU A 146 2.68 -9.93 15.71
N ARG A 147 3.13 -8.80 15.17
CA ARG A 147 3.93 -8.73 13.94
C ARG A 147 5.32 -9.28 14.19
N ASN A 148 6.01 -9.68 13.12
CA ASN A 148 7.40 -10.11 13.19
C ASN A 148 8.26 -9.28 12.21
N PRO A 149 8.59 -8.03 12.57
CA PRO A 149 9.39 -7.15 11.71
C PRO A 149 10.77 -7.73 11.42
N GLU A 150 11.41 -8.39 12.40
CA GLU A 150 12.74 -9.00 12.21
C GLU A 150 12.72 -10.07 11.12
N GLU A 151 11.72 -10.96 11.16
CA GLU A 151 11.54 -11.97 10.11
C GLU A 151 11.22 -11.32 8.77
N PHE A 152 10.35 -10.30 8.74
CA PHE A 152 10.04 -9.62 7.49
C PHE A 152 11.27 -8.94 6.86
N TYR A 153 12.11 -8.26 7.65
CA TYR A 153 13.35 -7.67 7.18
C TYR A 153 14.36 -8.72 6.72
N ARG A 154 14.46 -9.86 7.42
CA ARG A 154 15.31 -10.97 6.99
C ARG A 154 14.86 -11.50 5.63
N ARG A 155 13.56 -11.75 5.44
CA ARG A 155 13.00 -12.23 4.17
C ARG A 155 13.12 -11.19 3.07
N THR A 156 12.98 -9.91 3.39
CA THR A 156 13.27 -8.81 2.46
C THR A 156 14.67 -8.94 1.88
N ALA A 157 15.70 -9.09 2.71
CA ALA A 157 17.08 -9.19 2.25
C ALA A 157 17.34 -10.43 1.37
N GLU A 158 16.54 -11.48 1.53
CA GLU A 158 16.63 -12.69 0.70
C GLU A 158 15.89 -12.52 -0.63
N ILE A 159 14.74 -11.84 -0.63
CA ILE A 159 13.81 -11.77 -1.76
C ILE A 159 14.10 -10.56 -2.66
N VAL A 160 14.28 -9.37 -2.09
CA VAL A 160 14.51 -8.13 -2.83
C VAL A 160 16.01 -7.98 -3.05
N THR A 161 16.43 -8.18 -4.30
CA THR A 161 17.84 -8.16 -4.70
C THR A 161 18.32 -6.77 -5.09
N SER A 162 17.41 -5.89 -5.56
CA SER A 162 17.67 -4.47 -5.75
C SER A 162 16.40 -3.64 -5.64
N TYR A 163 16.56 -2.38 -5.22
CA TYR A 163 15.51 -1.37 -5.21
C TYR A 163 16.15 -0.01 -5.51
N GLU A 164 15.63 0.65 -6.55
CA GLU A 164 16.13 1.91 -7.07
C GLU A 164 14.94 2.87 -7.23
N PRO A 165 14.61 3.66 -6.20
CA PRO A 165 13.68 4.78 -6.35
C PRO A 165 14.35 5.92 -7.12
N GLY A 166 13.62 6.50 -8.06
CA GLY A 166 14.00 7.68 -8.82
C GLY A 166 13.72 8.98 -8.08
N PRO A 167 14.09 10.14 -8.67
CA PRO A 167 13.72 11.44 -8.14
C PRO A 167 12.20 11.67 -8.25
N ILE A 168 11.67 12.50 -7.36
CA ILE A 168 10.29 12.97 -7.47
C ILE A 168 10.19 13.88 -8.70
N ARG A 169 9.22 13.59 -9.57
CA ARG A 169 8.81 14.37 -10.74
C ARG A 169 7.44 15.00 -10.50
N ASN A 170 7.07 15.90 -11.39
CA ASN A 170 5.80 16.65 -11.37
C ASN A 170 5.61 17.55 -10.14
N VAL A 171 6.70 17.96 -9.47
CA VAL A 171 6.63 18.98 -8.41
C VAL A 171 6.09 20.28 -9.02
N PRO A 172 4.99 20.85 -8.49
CA PRO A 172 4.49 22.15 -8.94
C PRO A 172 5.58 23.22 -8.92
N LEU A 173 5.49 24.20 -9.82
CA LEU A 173 6.29 25.40 -9.72
C LEU A 173 5.60 26.42 -8.81
N TRP A 174 6.38 27.27 -8.14
CA TRP A 174 5.83 28.39 -7.36
C TRP A 174 4.93 29.31 -8.18
N SER A 175 5.26 29.54 -9.45
CA SER A 175 4.43 30.31 -10.37
C SER A 175 3.07 29.67 -10.68
N GLU A 176 2.99 28.34 -10.66
CA GLU A 176 1.73 27.62 -10.85
C GLU A 176 0.85 27.73 -9.59
N ILE A 177 1.48 27.63 -8.41
CA ILE A 177 0.80 27.82 -7.13
C ILE A 177 0.27 29.26 -7.02
N ALA A 178 1.09 30.28 -7.30
CA ALA A 178 0.66 31.68 -7.23
C ALA A 178 -0.51 32.01 -8.20
N ALA A 179 -0.61 31.28 -9.31
CA ALA A 179 -1.71 31.42 -10.27
C ALA A 179 -2.96 30.59 -9.90
N PHE A 180 -2.86 29.71 -8.91
CA PHE A 180 -3.97 28.90 -8.43
C PHE A 180 -4.85 29.71 -7.47
N ASP A 181 -6.13 29.80 -7.81
CA ASP A 181 -7.15 30.46 -7.00
C ASP A 181 -8.02 29.37 -6.37
N ASP A 182 -7.78 29.09 -5.08
CA ASP A 182 -8.60 28.15 -4.33
C ASP A 182 -9.92 28.82 -3.92
N PRO A 183 -11.08 28.33 -4.38
CA PRO A 183 -12.37 28.91 -4.01
C PRO A 183 -12.69 28.79 -2.51
N ASP A 184 -12.09 27.84 -1.80
CA ASP A 184 -12.32 27.59 -0.38
C ASP A 184 -11.30 28.34 0.52
N GLU A 185 -10.11 28.66 0.00
CA GLU A 185 -9.05 29.37 0.73
C GLU A 185 -8.38 30.47 -0.11
N SER A 186 -9.00 31.65 -0.13
CA SER A 186 -8.46 32.82 -0.82
C SER A 186 -7.12 33.28 -0.23
N TRP A 187 -6.23 33.78 -1.10
CA TRP A 187 -4.99 34.44 -0.72
C TRP A 187 -5.19 35.57 0.30
N GLU A 188 -4.31 35.66 1.31
CA GLU A 188 -4.24 36.86 2.14
C GLU A 188 -3.57 38.01 1.36
N GLU A 189 -3.78 39.25 1.81
CA GLU A 189 -3.19 40.42 1.15
C GLU A 189 -1.66 40.37 1.23
N GLY A 190 -1.00 40.22 0.07
CA GLY A 190 0.46 40.18 -0.07
C GLY A 190 1.07 38.79 -0.27
N ASP A 191 0.34 37.71 0.04
CA ASP A 191 0.85 36.34 -0.09
C ASP A 191 1.18 35.96 -1.55
N VAL A 192 0.33 36.38 -2.50
CA VAL A 192 0.56 36.10 -3.93
C VAL A 192 1.84 36.76 -4.40
N ASP A 193 2.07 38.01 -4.00
CA ASP A 193 3.28 38.75 -4.41
C ASP A 193 4.53 38.12 -3.80
N GLU A 194 4.45 37.60 -2.56
CA GLU A 194 5.56 36.90 -1.90
C GLU A 194 5.92 35.58 -2.61
N ILE A 195 4.92 34.80 -3.02
CA ILE A 195 5.15 33.50 -3.68
C ILE A 195 5.43 33.65 -5.18
N ALA A 196 4.86 34.65 -5.86
CA ALA A 196 5.05 34.87 -7.30
C ALA A 196 6.50 35.19 -7.67
N ASP A 197 7.26 35.77 -6.74
CA ASP A 197 8.69 36.06 -6.90
C ASP A 197 9.60 34.84 -6.65
N LEU A 198 9.06 33.73 -6.13
CA LEU A 198 9.84 32.50 -5.93
C LEU A 198 10.05 31.76 -7.25
N GLU A 199 11.30 31.38 -7.52
CA GLU A 199 11.67 30.64 -8.72
C GLU A 199 11.75 29.13 -8.47
N GLY A 200 11.33 28.34 -9.47
CA GLY A 200 11.55 26.89 -9.50
C GLY A 200 10.45 26.07 -8.83
N ALA A 201 10.82 24.85 -8.42
CA ALA A 201 9.91 23.89 -7.83
C ALA A 201 9.46 24.36 -6.43
N ALA A 202 8.16 24.18 -6.18
CA ALA A 202 7.54 24.47 -4.91
C ALA A 202 8.05 23.55 -3.80
N ASP A 203 8.02 24.05 -2.56
CA ASP A 203 8.37 23.25 -1.40
C ASP A 203 7.22 22.31 -1.03
N LEU A 204 7.51 21.02 -0.90
CA LEU A 204 6.56 20.02 -0.42
C LEU A 204 6.27 20.16 1.08
N SER A 205 6.98 21.03 1.81
CA SER A 205 6.63 21.42 3.17
C SER A 205 5.52 22.49 3.24
N ASP A 206 5.24 23.15 2.12
CA ASP A 206 4.19 24.16 2.01
C ASP A 206 2.83 23.50 1.76
N TRP A 207 1.82 23.87 2.56
CA TRP A 207 0.49 23.28 2.47
C TRP A 207 -0.23 23.66 1.18
N ARG A 208 0.02 24.83 0.59
CA ARG A 208 -0.59 25.26 -0.69
C ARG A 208 -0.10 24.40 -1.85
N THR A 209 1.13 23.89 -1.77
CA THR A 209 1.64 22.89 -2.73
C THR A 209 0.78 21.65 -2.74
N TRP A 210 0.31 21.18 -1.57
CA TRP A 210 -0.54 19.99 -1.45
C TRP A 210 -1.96 20.21 -1.91
N VAL A 211 -2.53 21.38 -1.62
CA VAL A 211 -3.85 21.75 -2.13
C VAL A 211 -3.85 21.75 -3.65
N PHE A 212 -2.90 22.46 -4.26
CA PHE A 212 -2.78 22.50 -5.71
C PHE A 212 -2.49 21.12 -6.31
N ALA A 213 -1.55 20.36 -5.73
CA ALA A 213 -1.22 19.01 -6.18
C ALA A 213 -2.43 18.06 -6.11
N GLY A 214 -3.30 18.21 -5.11
CA GLY A 214 -4.54 17.45 -4.96
C GLY A 214 -5.59 17.73 -6.04
N THR A 215 -5.49 18.86 -6.75
CA THR A 215 -6.41 19.19 -7.87
C THR A 215 -5.94 18.63 -9.22
N ARG A 216 -4.68 18.17 -9.32
CA ARG A 216 -4.11 17.67 -10.56
C ARG A 216 -4.64 16.27 -10.90
N PRO A 217 -4.80 15.93 -12.20
CA PRO A 217 -5.10 14.57 -12.60
C PRO A 217 -3.96 13.63 -12.19
N PHE A 218 -4.25 12.34 -12.04
CA PHE A 218 -3.29 11.37 -11.53
C PHE A 218 -1.99 11.29 -12.35
N GLU A 219 -2.05 11.44 -13.67
CA GLU A 219 -0.88 11.43 -14.56
C GLU A 219 0.11 12.57 -14.26
N GLU A 220 -0.40 13.66 -13.68
CA GLU A 220 0.36 14.86 -13.28
C GLU A 220 0.65 14.91 -11.78
N SER A 221 0.27 13.87 -11.03
CA SER A 221 0.55 13.78 -9.59
C SER A 221 2.07 13.68 -9.30
N LEU A 222 2.44 14.14 -8.10
CA LEU A 222 3.77 13.98 -7.53
C LEU A 222 4.15 12.50 -7.53
N CYS A 223 5.17 12.13 -8.30
CA CYS A 223 5.50 10.72 -8.53
C CYS A 223 7.01 10.51 -8.51
N ALA A 224 7.48 9.40 -7.95
CA ALA A 224 8.83 8.91 -8.21
C ALA A 224 8.73 7.55 -8.91
N ASP A 225 9.38 7.42 -10.06
CA ASP A 225 9.48 6.13 -10.72
C ASP A 225 10.39 5.21 -9.89
N PHE A 226 10.15 3.91 -9.90
CA PHE A 226 11.03 2.94 -9.23
C PHE A 226 11.28 1.71 -10.07
N THR A 227 12.42 1.08 -9.81
CA THR A 227 12.74 -0.28 -10.28
C THR A 227 13.06 -1.15 -9.07
N ALA A 228 12.43 -2.33 -9.00
CA ALA A 228 12.73 -3.33 -7.99
C ALA A 228 13.00 -4.68 -8.67
N THR A 229 13.99 -5.43 -8.18
CA THR A 229 14.29 -6.78 -8.66
C THR A 229 14.18 -7.78 -7.53
N VAL A 230 13.44 -8.86 -7.76
CA VAL A 230 13.28 -9.98 -6.83
C VAL A 230 14.14 -11.18 -7.23
N ARG A 231 14.36 -12.10 -6.29
CA ARG A 231 15.18 -13.30 -6.53
C ARG A 231 14.57 -14.29 -7.52
N ASP A 232 13.24 -14.33 -7.63
CA ASP A 232 12.49 -15.30 -8.45
C ASP A 232 11.26 -14.61 -9.07
N PRO A 233 10.96 -14.81 -10.36
CA PRO A 233 9.77 -14.23 -10.98
C PRO A 233 8.45 -14.65 -10.31
N ALA A 234 8.43 -15.75 -9.54
CA ALA A 234 7.27 -16.21 -8.79
C ALA A 234 6.73 -15.17 -7.79
N TYR A 235 7.56 -14.22 -7.32
CA TYR A 235 7.09 -13.13 -6.45
C TYR A 235 6.32 -12.04 -7.19
N LEU A 236 6.33 -12.04 -8.52
CA LEU A 236 5.66 -11.03 -9.35
C LEU A 236 4.45 -11.60 -10.12
N GLU A 237 4.04 -12.85 -9.85
CA GLU A 237 2.97 -13.53 -10.60
C GLU A 237 1.61 -12.82 -10.54
N HIS A 238 1.33 -12.08 -9.47
CA HIS A 238 0.12 -11.27 -9.32
C HIS A 238 0.25 -9.84 -9.87
N MET A 239 1.46 -9.43 -10.23
CA MET A 239 1.76 -8.08 -10.70
C MET A 239 1.59 -7.97 -12.22
N VAL A 240 0.99 -6.87 -12.68
CA VAL A 240 0.73 -6.65 -14.11
C VAL A 240 0.75 -5.16 -14.45
N GLY A 241 1.22 -4.82 -15.66
CA GLY A 241 1.20 -3.45 -16.16
C GLY A 241 -0.22 -2.86 -16.17
N GLY A 242 -0.35 -1.62 -15.73
CA GLY A 242 -1.63 -0.92 -15.55
C GLY A 242 -2.31 -1.16 -14.21
N MET A 243 -1.72 -1.96 -13.31
CA MET A 243 -2.17 -2.10 -11.92
C MET A 243 -1.87 -0.82 -11.14
N ARG A 244 -2.80 -0.42 -10.27
CA ARG A 244 -2.67 0.70 -9.34
C ARG A 244 -3.38 0.43 -8.02
N TRP A 245 -2.79 0.80 -6.90
CA TRP A 245 -3.45 0.74 -5.60
C TRP A 245 -2.89 1.76 -4.61
N SER A 246 -3.71 2.19 -3.65
CA SER A 246 -3.29 3.03 -2.53
C SER A 246 -2.74 2.20 -1.37
N THR A 247 -1.73 2.74 -0.70
CA THR A 247 -1.06 2.10 0.44
C THR A 247 -0.69 3.11 1.52
N ALA A 248 -0.76 2.67 2.77
CA ALA A 248 -0.34 3.45 3.93
C ALA A 248 1.07 3.07 4.43
N HIS A 249 1.78 2.21 3.69
CA HIS A 249 3.07 1.69 4.11
C HIS A 249 4.21 2.66 3.83
N THR A 250 5.10 2.84 4.80
CA THR A 250 6.25 3.76 4.72
C THR A 250 7.57 3.04 4.47
N GLY A 251 7.55 1.74 4.17
CA GLY A 251 8.75 0.91 4.12
C GLY A 251 9.18 0.34 5.48
N ARG A 252 8.68 0.92 6.59
CA ARG A 252 8.93 0.42 7.95
C ARG A 252 7.84 -0.57 8.38
N VAL A 253 8.28 -1.69 8.92
CA VAL A 253 7.46 -2.77 9.50
C VAL A 253 7.37 -2.62 11.00
#